data_AF-A0A2M6GLB6-F1
#
_entry.id   AF-A0A2M6GLB6-F1
#
_cell.length_a   1.000
_cell.length_b   1.000
_cell.length_c   1.000
_cell.angle_alpha   90.00
_cell.angle_beta   90.00
_cell.angle_gamma   90.00
#
_symmetry.space_group_name_H-M   'P 1'
#
loop_
_entity.id
_entity.type
_entity.pdbx_description
1 polymer ?
#
loop_
_entity_poly.entity_id
_entity_poly.type
_entity_poly.pdbx_seq_one_letter_code
_entity_poly.pdbx_strand_id
1 'polypeptide(L)'
;TWGTYLDMYAVLDTAENTELLEMPGEDLQNTQLDIMLSRYADLSLKVNEVNRSLGLPDLLPETFSLPVIEKLRYIHHLIKRNRVEK
;
A
#
# COMPACT_ATOMS: atom_id res chain seq x y z
N THR A 1 11.70 3.29 -5.40
CA THR A 1 10.87 2.07 -5.46
C THR A 1 10.92 1.29 -4.17
N TRP A 2 12.09 1.04 -3.56
CA TRP A 2 12.14 0.47 -2.20
C TRP A 2 11.45 1.33 -1.15
N GLY A 3 11.79 2.63 -1.06
CA GLY A 3 11.10 3.57 -0.19
C GLY A 3 9.59 3.55 -0.43
N THR A 4 9.16 3.75 -1.67
CA THR A 4 7.75 3.65 -2.10
C THR A 4 7.05 2.36 -1.63
N TYR A 5 7.70 1.20 -1.73
CA TYR A 5 7.13 -0.05 -1.25
C TYR A 5 6.96 -0.04 0.28
N LEU A 6 7.96 0.44 1.01
CA LEU A 6 7.93 0.52 2.47
C LEU A 6 6.91 1.54 2.95
N ASP A 7 6.79 2.68 2.28
CA ASP A 7 5.80 3.72 2.59
C ASP A 7 4.39 3.19 2.37
N MET A 8 4.13 2.55 1.22
CA MET A 8 2.86 1.88 0.95
C MET A 8 2.54 0.81 2.01
N TYR A 9 3.52 -0.04 2.34
CA TYR A 9 3.34 -1.09 3.36
C TYR A 9 3.01 -0.47 4.72
N ALA A 10 3.75 0.54 5.17
CA ALA A 10 3.56 1.19 6.46
C ALA A 10 2.21 1.90 6.56
N VAL A 11 1.78 2.55 5.47
CA VAL A 11 0.45 3.19 5.40
C VAL A 11 -0.66 2.15 5.53
N LEU A 12 -0.57 1.04 4.79
CA LEU A 12 -1.56 -0.04 4.88
C LEU A 12 -1.57 -0.68 6.27
N ASP A 13 -0.40 -0.95 6.85
CA ASP A 13 -0.25 -1.53 8.18
C ASP A 13 -0.83 -0.61 9.26
N THR A 14 -0.63 0.70 9.13
CA THR A 14 -1.25 1.70 10.01
C THR A 14 -2.77 1.72 9.84
N ALA A 15 -3.26 1.72 8.60
CA ALA A 15 -4.70 1.75 8.33
C ALA A 15 -5.43 0.51 8.86
N GLU A 16 -4.80 -0.67 8.76
CA GLU A 16 -5.29 -1.92 9.34
C GLU A 16 -5.35 -1.85 10.87
N ASN A 17 -4.24 -1.46 11.52
CA ASN A 17 -4.17 -1.38 12.99
C ASN A 17 -5.07 -0.30 13.61
N THR A 18 -5.50 0.69 12.83
CA THR A 18 -6.37 1.79 13.28
C THR A 18 -7.83 1.61 12.86
N GLU A 19 -8.18 0.49 12.23
CA GLU A 19 -9.51 0.20 11.70
C GLU A 19 -10.02 1.24 10.68
N LEU A 20 -9.12 2.05 10.10
CA LEU A 20 -9.45 3.03 9.05
C LEU A 20 -9.81 2.36 7.72
N LEU A 21 -9.39 1.12 7.53
CA LEU A 21 -9.84 0.25 6.46
C LEU A 21 -10.14 -1.14 7.02
N GLU A 22 -11.36 -1.60 6.84
CA GLU A 22 -11.64 -3.03 6.91
C GLU A 22 -10.90 -3.70 5.75
N MET A 23 -9.89 -4.48 6.11
CA MET A 23 -9.14 -5.28 5.15
C MET A 23 -9.64 -6.72 5.21
N PRO A 24 -10.66 -7.10 4.43
CA PRO A 24 -11.15 -8.47 4.42
C PRO A 24 -10.06 -9.38 3.85
N GLY A 25 -9.58 -10.37 4.63
CA GLY A 25 -8.69 -11.43 4.15
C GLY A 25 -7.47 -11.73 5.03
N GLU A 26 -6.42 -12.22 4.38
CA GLU A 26 -5.11 -12.54 4.98
C GLU A 26 -4.38 -11.29 5.47
N ASP A 27 -3.51 -11.47 6.47
CA ASP A 27 -2.61 -10.42 6.96
C ASP A 27 -1.77 -9.78 5.82
N LEU A 28 -1.27 -8.57 6.03
CA LEU A 28 -0.44 -7.88 5.03
C LEU A 28 0.83 -8.64 4.62
N GLN A 29 1.33 -9.55 5.44
CA GLN A 29 2.54 -10.32 5.15
C GLN A 29 2.27 -11.40 4.08
N ASN A 30 1.10 -12.02 4.15
CA ASN A 30 0.64 -13.10 3.29
C ASN A 30 -0.13 -12.58 2.06
N THR A 31 -0.71 -11.38 2.16
CA THR A 31 -1.40 -10.68 1.06
C THR A 31 -0.55 -10.59 -0.22
N GLN A 32 -1.18 -10.75 -1.39
CA GLN A 32 -0.56 -10.55 -2.70
C GLN A 32 -0.38 -9.06 -3.03
N LEU A 33 0.70 -8.69 -3.73
CA LEU A 33 0.97 -7.29 -4.08
C LEU A 33 -0.20 -6.60 -4.80
N ASP A 34 -0.87 -7.26 -5.74
CA ASP A 34 -1.96 -6.64 -6.51
C ASP A 34 -3.14 -6.23 -5.60
N ILE A 35 -3.38 -7.01 -4.54
CA ILE A 35 -4.37 -6.69 -3.50
C ILE A 35 -3.88 -5.48 -2.67
N MET A 36 -2.60 -5.43 -2.30
CA MET A 36 -2.03 -4.27 -1.59
C MET A 36 -2.15 -2.98 -2.41
N LEU A 37 -1.85 -3.03 -3.71
CA LEU A 37 -1.95 -1.89 -4.61
C LEU A 37 -3.39 -1.39 -4.73
N SER A 38 -4.36 -2.30 -4.87
CA SER A 38 -5.78 -1.96 -4.90
C SER A 38 -6.21 -1.27 -3.59
N ARG A 39 -5.85 -1.87 -2.44
CA ARG A 39 -6.20 -1.32 -1.12
C ARG A 39 -5.56 0.05 -0.89
N TYR A 40 -4.31 0.23 -1.33
CA TYR A 40 -3.61 1.52 -1.21
C TYR A 40 -4.25 2.59 -2.10
N ALA A 41 -4.68 2.24 -3.31
CA ALA A 41 -5.40 3.17 -4.19
C ALA A 41 -6.74 3.60 -3.58
N ASP A 42 -7.49 2.65 -3.01
CA ASP A 42 -8.77 2.95 -2.34
C ASP A 42 -8.56 3.86 -1.11
N LEU A 43 -7.52 3.59 -0.31
CA LEU A 43 -7.16 4.44 0.83
C LEU A 43 -6.78 5.85 0.39
N SER A 44 -5.88 5.93 -0.59
CA SER A 44 -5.40 7.20 -1.17
C SER A 44 -6.58 8.04 -1.64
N LEU A 45 -7.53 7.46 -2.36
CA LEU A 45 -8.72 8.16 -2.82
C LEU A 45 -9.51 8.74 -1.64
N LYS A 46 -9.84 7.92 -0.63
CA LYS A 46 -10.62 8.36 0.53
C LYS A 46 -9.94 9.50 1.29
N VAL A 47 -8.65 9.35 1.58
CA VAL A 47 -7.88 10.34 2.34
C VAL A 47 -7.71 11.63 1.54
N ASN A 48 -7.42 11.54 0.25
CA ASN A 48 -7.26 12.71 -0.61
C ASN A 48 -8.58 13.48 -0.76
N GLU A 49 -9.72 12.81 -0.88
CA GLU A 49 -11.03 13.48 -0.91
C GLU A 49 -11.35 14.25 0.38
N VAL A 50 -10.98 13.70 1.54
CA VAL A 50 -11.08 14.42 2.82
C VAL A 50 -10.17 15.66 2.80
N ASN A 51 -8.92 15.52 2.37
CA ASN A 51 -8.00 16.65 2.29
C ASN A 51 -8.51 17.75 1.35
N ARG A 52 -8.98 17.39 0.15
CA ARG A 52 -9.56 18.34 -0.82
C ARG A 52 -10.76 19.07 -0.25
N SER A 53 -11.63 18.37 0.50
CA SER A 53 -12.79 18.98 1.17
C SER A 53 -12.39 20.01 2.23
N LEU A 54 -11.19 19.88 2.81
CA LEU A 54 -10.60 20.82 3.76
C LEU A 54 -9.72 21.90 3.09
N GLY A 55 -9.60 21.89 1.76
CA GLY A 55 -8.70 22.78 1.02
C GLY A 55 -7.22 22.44 1.19
N LEU A 56 -6.89 21.24 1.65
CA LEU A 56 -5.54 20.72 1.80
C LEU A 56 -5.10 19.97 0.53
N PRO A 57 -3.79 19.91 0.24
CA PRO A 57 -3.27 19.08 -0.84
C PRO A 57 -3.47 17.59 -0.58
N ASP A 58 -3.46 16.78 -1.64
CA ASP A 58 -3.51 15.32 -1.58
C ASP A 58 -2.39 14.79 -0.67
N LEU A 59 -2.75 13.94 0.31
CA LEU A 59 -1.80 13.36 1.25
C LEU A 59 -1.02 12.20 0.64
N LEU A 60 -1.68 11.41 -0.21
CA LEU A 60 -1.15 10.21 -0.86
C LEU A 60 -1.34 10.34 -2.38
N PRO A 61 -0.62 11.24 -3.08
CA PRO A 61 -0.84 11.53 -4.50
C PRO A 61 -0.22 10.50 -5.46
N GLU A 62 0.47 9.48 -4.95
CA GLU A 62 1.24 8.54 -5.75
C GLU A 62 0.38 7.77 -6.77
N THR A 63 0.85 7.72 -8.01
CA THR A 63 0.31 6.83 -9.04
C THR A 63 1.42 5.94 -9.57
N PHE A 64 1.12 4.65 -9.78
CA PHE A 64 2.11 3.67 -10.20
C PHE A 64 1.91 3.28 -11.66
N SER A 65 2.91 3.57 -12.50
CA SER A 65 2.96 3.07 -13.88
C SER A 65 3.32 1.58 -13.89
N LEU A 66 3.01 0.89 -15.00
CA LEU A 66 3.31 -0.54 -15.15
C LEU A 66 4.80 -0.89 -14.85
N PRO A 67 5.81 -0.13 -15.34
CA PRO A 67 7.21 -0.42 -14.98
C PRO A 67 7.53 -0.25 -13.49
N VAL A 68 6.80 0.60 -12.77
CA VAL A 68 6.94 0.75 -11.31
C VAL A 68 6.29 -0.42 -10.60
N ILE A 69 5.10 -0.84 -11.04
CA ILE A 69 4.40 -2.02 -10.49
C ILE A 69 5.29 -3.26 -10.60
N GLU A 70 5.94 -3.49 -11.74
CA GLU A 70 6.85 -4.63 -11.90
C GLU A 70 8.06 -4.59 -10.95
N LYS A 71 8.59 -3.39 -10.65
CA LYS A 71 9.64 -3.23 -9.64
C LYS A 71 9.13 -3.51 -8.22
N LEU A 72 7.92 -3.05 -7.89
CA LEU A 72 7.27 -3.34 -6.61
C LEU A 72 7.01 -4.85 -6.48
N ARG A 73 6.61 -5.52 -7.57
CA ARG A 73 6.42 -6.97 -7.66
C ARG A 73 7.71 -7.71 -7.34
N TYR A 74 8.82 -7.30 -7.95
CA TYR A 74 10.13 -7.87 -7.63
C TYR A 74 10.49 -7.71 -6.14
N ILE A 75 10.30 -6.52 -5.57
CA ILE A 75 10.59 -6.24 -4.15
C ILE A 75 9.72 -7.10 -3.23
N HIS A 76 8.42 -7.18 -3.48
CA HIS A 76 7.48 -7.98 -2.70
C HIS A 76 7.89 -9.47 -2.65
N HIS A 77 8.22 -10.05 -3.82
CA HIS A 77 8.70 -11.44 -3.89
C HIS A 77 10.02 -11.65 -3.15
N LEU A 78 10.96 -10.71 -3.27
CA LEU A 78 12.24 -10.79 -2.57
C LEU A 78 12.04 -10.80 -1.04
N ILE A 79 11.19 -9.92 -0.52
CA ILE A 79 10.89 -9.88 0.92
C ILE A 79 10.22 -11.17 1.38
N LYS A 80 9.19 -11.64 0.65
CA LYS A 80 8.49 -12.88 0.99
C LYS A 80 9.43 -14.07 1.03
N ARG A 81 10.28 -14.24 0.02
CA ARG A 81 11.28 -15.30 -0.01
C ARG A 81 12.20 -15.27 1.22
N ASN A 82 12.74 -14.11 1.58
CA ASN A 82 13.68 -13.99 2.69
C ASN A 82 13.03 -14.04 4.09
N ARG A 83 11.70 -13.90 4.20
CA ARG A 83 10.97 -14.10 5.47
C ARG A 83 10.69 -15.57 5.76
N VAL A 84 10.49 -16.40 4.74
CA VAL A 84 10.19 -17.84 4.87
C VAL A 84 11.45 -18.66 5.20
N GLU A 85 12.64 -18.13 4.94
CA GLU A 85 13.93 -18.78 5.22
C GLU A 85 14.39 -18.67 6.71
N LYS A 86 13.49 -18.34 7.66
CA LYS A 86 13.75 -18.37 9.11
C LYS A 86 12.95 -19.48 9.79
#